data_AF-A0A958GBB6-F1
#
_entry.id   AF-A0A958GBB6-F1
#
_cell.length_a   1.000
_cell.length_b   1.000
_cell.length_c   1.000
_cell.angle_alpha   90.00
_cell.angle_beta   90.00
_cell.angle_gamma   90.00
#
_symmetry.space_group_name_H-M   'P 1'
#
loop_
_entity.id
_entity.type
_entity.pdbx_description
1 polymer ?
#
loop_
_entity_poly.entity_id
_entity_poly.type
_entity_poly.pdbx_seq_one_letter_code
_entity_poly.pdbx_strand_id
1 'polypeptide(L)'
;IVANDMSQVLGLRMLEVNLSYSVGLHANSMPFPYATYSDHEQFWLYGYKAILIIENAPPWSNSPPWYTANPYYHRESDLPATVNIPQVTKVAKLALGTIACVAGPTTGIEPGSAAGPPRAFSLMQNYPNPFNAGTQIRYQLLAGGAVSLKVYNTSGQQVATLVNGFQPAGEYQIGWEGLNDRGEGLPSGMYLLSLGWEGERVVRKMMLLK
;
A
#
# COMPACT_ATOMS: atom_id res chain seq x y z
N ILE A 1 7.69 0.65 18.56
CA ILE A 1 7.21 1.82 17.75
C ILE A 1 5.84 1.43 17.21
N VAL A 2 4.76 2.12 17.59
CA VAL A 2 3.45 1.89 16.97
C VAL A 2 3.59 2.30 15.51
N ALA A 3 3.35 1.38 14.58
CA ALA A 3 3.38 1.70 13.16
C ALA A 3 2.35 2.82 12.90
N ASN A 4 2.82 4.01 12.53
CA ASN A 4 1.93 5.01 11.95
C ASN A 4 1.43 4.51 10.58
N ASP A 5 0.38 5.13 10.04
CA ASP A 5 -0.24 4.69 8.79
C ASP A 5 0.77 4.57 7.64
N MET A 6 1.78 5.45 7.59
CA MET A 6 2.85 5.38 6.60
C MET A 6 3.74 4.14 6.73
N SER A 7 4.00 3.67 7.95
CA SER A 7 4.80 2.46 8.21
C SER A 7 4.06 1.20 7.75
N GLN A 8 2.73 1.18 7.88
CA GLN A 8 1.90 0.09 7.36
C GLN A 8 1.90 0.08 5.81
N VAL A 9 1.75 1.25 5.18
CA VAL A 9 1.81 1.39 3.72
C VAL A 9 3.16 0.92 3.18
N LEU A 10 4.27 1.32 3.81
CA LEU A 10 5.61 0.86 3.43
C LEU A 10 5.75 -0.66 3.58
N GLY A 11 5.26 -1.23 4.68
CA GLY A 11 5.27 -2.68 4.89
C GLY A 11 4.51 -3.46 3.82
N LEU A 12 3.32 -3.00 3.44
CA LEU A 12 2.52 -3.61 2.37
C LEU A 12 3.25 -3.53 1.02
N ARG A 13 3.89 -2.40 0.71
CA ARG A 13 4.67 -2.22 -0.53
C ARG A 13 5.88 -3.13 -0.57
N MET A 14 6.56 -3.34 0.56
CA MET A 14 7.65 -4.31 0.67
C MET A 14 7.15 -5.73 0.40
N LEU A 15 6.00 -6.13 0.96
CA LEU A 15 5.42 -7.45 0.67
C LEU A 15 5.09 -7.64 -0.81
N GLU A 16 4.48 -6.64 -1.43
CA GLU A 16 4.18 -6.62 -2.85
C GLU A 16 5.44 -6.78 -3.71
N VAL A 17 6.48 -5.97 -3.47
CA VAL A 17 7.75 -6.05 -4.21
C VAL A 17 8.43 -7.41 -4.03
N ASN A 18 8.40 -7.95 -2.82
CA ASN A 18 8.99 -9.25 -2.53
C ASN A 18 8.35 -10.37 -3.36
N LEU A 19 7.03 -10.32 -3.54
CA LEU A 19 6.26 -11.26 -4.35
C LEU A 19 6.44 -11.00 -5.85
N SER A 20 6.16 -9.78 -6.30
CA SER A 20 6.14 -9.41 -7.72
C SER A 20 7.49 -9.61 -8.41
N TYR A 21 8.59 -9.38 -7.69
CA TYR A 21 9.94 -9.52 -8.22
C TYR A 21 10.66 -10.79 -7.76
N SER A 22 9.95 -11.73 -7.13
CA SER A 22 10.53 -12.98 -6.60
C SER A 22 11.80 -12.75 -5.78
N VAL A 23 11.81 -11.71 -4.92
CA VAL A 23 13.00 -11.35 -4.12
C VAL A 23 13.34 -12.49 -3.13
N GLY A 24 12.33 -13.22 -2.67
CA GLY A 24 12.51 -14.46 -1.89
C GLY A 24 13.01 -14.19 -0.47
N LEU A 25 12.55 -13.10 0.14
CA LEU A 25 12.65 -12.89 1.59
C LEU A 25 11.44 -13.52 2.26
N HIS A 26 11.66 -14.22 3.37
CA HIS A 26 10.58 -14.68 4.23
C HIS A 26 10.14 -13.50 5.10
N ALA A 27 9.17 -12.74 4.59
CA ALA A 27 8.57 -11.65 5.34
C ALA A 27 7.56 -12.24 6.33
N ASN A 28 7.78 -11.98 7.61
CA ASN A 28 6.78 -12.20 8.65
C ASN A 28 5.62 -11.23 8.41
N SER A 29 4.37 -11.72 8.50
CA SER A 29 3.17 -10.92 8.28
C SER A 29 3.12 -9.70 9.20
N MET A 30 2.94 -8.50 8.62
CA MET A 30 2.73 -7.28 9.41
C MET A 30 1.30 -7.21 9.99
N PRO A 31 1.12 -6.62 11.19
CA PRO A 31 2.08 -6.49 12.27
C PRO A 31 2.01 -7.71 13.19
N PHE A 32 3.16 -8.20 13.68
CA PHE A 32 3.17 -9.03 14.88
C PHE A 32 2.66 -8.16 16.04
N PRO A 33 1.49 -8.45 16.64
CA PRO A 33 0.85 -7.55 17.60
C PRO A 33 1.65 -7.35 18.91
N TYR A 34 2.73 -8.12 19.12
CA TYR A 34 3.54 -8.10 20.34
C TYR A 34 4.97 -7.55 20.14
N ALA A 35 5.39 -7.25 18.92
CA ALA A 35 6.72 -6.70 18.67
C ALA A 35 6.74 -5.18 18.95
N THR A 36 6.67 -4.81 20.24
CA THR A 36 6.80 -3.42 20.68
C THR A 36 8.26 -2.93 20.69
N TYR A 37 9.20 -3.87 20.51
CA TYR A 37 10.65 -3.72 20.44
C TYR A 37 11.22 -4.64 19.36
N SER A 38 12.38 -4.29 18.80
CA SER A 38 13.15 -5.21 17.94
C SER A 38 13.81 -6.26 18.84
N ASP A 39 13.28 -7.48 18.83
CA ASP A 39 13.80 -8.63 19.57
C ASP A 39 14.70 -9.45 18.64
N HIS A 40 15.99 -9.09 18.61
CA HIS A 40 17.01 -9.72 17.76
C HIS A 40 17.10 -11.26 17.91
N GLU A 41 16.51 -11.81 18.98
CA GLU A 41 16.44 -13.24 19.30
C GLU A 41 15.80 -14.09 18.20
N GLN A 42 14.74 -13.60 17.54
CA GLN A 42 13.98 -14.41 16.57
C GLN A 42 14.84 -14.82 15.38
N PHE A 43 15.74 -13.97 14.90
CA PHE A 43 16.59 -14.27 13.72
C PHE A 43 17.60 -15.39 14.00
N TRP A 44 18.13 -15.44 15.23
CA TRP A 44 19.22 -16.34 15.61
C TRP A 44 18.74 -17.78 15.78
N LEU A 45 17.52 -17.99 16.30
CA LEU A 45 16.94 -19.32 16.49
C LEU A 45 16.63 -20.04 15.16
N TYR A 46 16.54 -19.30 14.06
CA TYR A 46 16.30 -19.86 12.72
C TYR A 46 17.56 -19.92 11.84
N GLY A 47 18.75 -19.69 12.41
CA GLY A 47 20.02 -19.80 11.68
C GLY A 47 20.28 -18.67 10.67
N TYR A 48 19.55 -17.56 10.76
CA TYR A 48 19.80 -16.40 9.93
C TYR A 48 20.95 -15.55 10.50
N LYS A 49 21.95 -15.25 9.67
CA LYS A 49 22.95 -14.23 9.96
C LYS A 49 22.29 -12.86 9.79
N ALA A 50 22.03 -12.17 10.89
CA ALA A 50 21.39 -10.86 10.87
C ALA A 50 22.36 -9.81 10.29
N ILE A 51 21.81 -8.85 9.53
CA ILE A 51 22.53 -7.65 9.11
C ILE A 51 21.96 -6.48 9.89
N LEU A 52 22.68 -6.05 10.91
CA LEU A 52 22.31 -4.90 11.73
C LEU A 52 23.02 -3.65 11.19
N ILE A 53 22.26 -2.58 10.94
CA ILE A 53 22.78 -1.27 10.47
C ILE A 53 22.77 -0.25 11.64
N ILE A 54 22.72 -0.70 12.89
CA ILE A 54 22.91 0.18 14.05
C ILE A 54 24.21 -0.14 14.76
N GLU A 55 24.95 0.91 15.01
CA GLU A 55 26.35 0.98 15.38
C GLU A 55 26.46 1.23 16.88
N ASN A 56 26.70 0.18 17.66
CA ASN A 56 27.59 0.23 18.83
C ASN A 56 27.90 -1.20 19.30
N ALA A 57 29.13 -1.64 19.12
CA ALA A 57 29.56 -3.02 19.41
C ALA A 57 29.51 -3.33 20.92
N PRO A 58 29.17 -4.57 21.34
CA PRO A 58 29.23 -4.98 22.73
C PRO A 58 30.67 -5.26 23.24
N PRO A 59 30.88 -5.24 24.57
CA PRO A 59 29.87 -4.95 25.58
C PRO A 59 29.58 -3.44 25.61
N TRP A 60 28.30 -3.08 25.66
CA TRP A 60 27.92 -1.71 25.99
C TRP A 60 28.49 -1.39 27.38
N SER A 61 28.65 -0.11 27.72
CA SER A 61 29.16 0.32 29.04
C SER A 61 28.42 -0.29 30.24
N ASN A 62 27.23 -0.87 30.00
CA ASN A 62 26.30 -1.40 31.00
C ASN A 62 26.01 -2.90 30.78
N SER A 63 26.74 -3.59 29.89
CA SER A 63 26.52 -5.01 29.62
C SER A 63 26.89 -5.86 30.85
N PRO A 64 26.08 -6.88 31.20
CA PRO A 64 26.43 -7.82 32.27
C PRO A 64 27.76 -8.53 31.99
N PRO A 65 28.52 -8.93 33.03
CA PRO A 65 29.83 -9.59 32.86
C PRO A 65 29.80 -10.91 32.06
N TRP A 66 28.64 -11.56 31.99
CA TRP A 66 28.41 -12.80 31.25
C TRP A 66 27.94 -12.58 29.80
N TYR A 67 27.70 -11.34 29.39
CA TYR A 67 27.22 -11.04 28.06
C TYR A 67 28.37 -11.08 27.05
N THR A 68 28.41 -12.11 26.22
CA THR A 68 29.30 -12.21 25.06
C THR A 68 28.63 -11.60 23.83
N ALA A 69 29.36 -10.74 23.13
CA ALA A 69 28.92 -10.21 21.83
C ALA A 69 28.63 -11.37 20.86
N ASN A 70 27.55 -11.26 20.08
CA ASN A 70 27.24 -12.24 19.04
C ASN A 70 28.42 -12.34 18.03
N PRO A 71 28.96 -13.55 17.77
CA PRO A 71 30.08 -13.72 16.84
C PRO A 71 29.75 -13.35 15.39
N TYR A 72 28.47 -13.18 15.05
CA TYR A 72 27.97 -12.77 13.74
C TYR A 72 27.58 -11.28 13.66
N TYR A 73 27.97 -10.46 14.64
CA TYR A 73 27.86 -9.00 14.53
C TYR A 73 28.77 -8.48 13.41
N HIS A 74 28.22 -7.59 12.58
CA HIS A 74 29.04 -6.83 11.65
C HIS A 74 29.94 -5.85 12.39
N ARG A 75 31.22 -5.83 12.04
CA ARG A 75 32.22 -4.89 12.57
C ARG A 75 32.75 -4.01 11.45
N GLU A 76 33.40 -2.90 11.80
CA GLU A 76 34.17 -2.09 10.85
C GLU A 76 35.27 -2.89 10.14
N SER A 77 35.70 -4.02 10.73
CA SER A 77 36.70 -4.94 10.18
C SER A 77 36.11 -6.08 9.34
N ASP A 78 34.80 -6.10 9.09
CA ASP A 78 34.18 -7.15 8.29
C ASP A 78 34.72 -7.18 6.86
N LEU A 79 34.98 -8.38 6.35
CA LEU A 79 35.40 -8.57 4.97
C LEU A 79 34.18 -8.88 4.10
N PRO A 80 34.18 -8.53 2.80
CA PRO A 80 33.12 -8.94 1.88
C PRO A 80 32.84 -10.46 1.89
N ALA A 81 33.86 -11.26 2.22
CA ALA A 81 33.75 -12.72 2.36
C ALA A 81 32.91 -13.19 3.57
N THR A 82 32.78 -12.38 4.62
CA THR A 82 32.01 -12.73 5.82
C THR A 82 30.57 -12.20 5.79
N VAL A 83 30.28 -11.30 4.84
CA VAL A 83 28.93 -10.76 4.62
C VAL A 83 28.08 -11.77 3.85
N ASN A 84 26.83 -11.95 4.27
CA ASN A 84 25.86 -12.75 3.51
C ASN A 84 25.38 -11.94 2.29
N ILE A 85 26.21 -11.92 1.24
CA ILE A 85 25.94 -11.17 0.00
C ILE A 85 24.58 -11.53 -0.62
N PRO A 86 24.15 -12.81 -0.68
CA PRO A 86 22.78 -13.13 -1.13
C PRO A 86 21.70 -12.42 -0.32
N GLN A 87 21.81 -12.39 1.01
CA GLN A 87 20.84 -11.71 1.87
C GLN A 87 20.87 -10.19 1.69
N VAL A 88 22.06 -9.58 1.65
CA VAL A 88 22.22 -8.14 1.36
C VAL A 88 21.56 -7.80 0.03
N THR A 89 21.80 -8.60 -0.99
CA THR A 89 21.27 -8.37 -2.34
C THR A 89 19.74 -8.43 -2.34
N LYS A 90 19.15 -9.38 -1.62
CA LYS A 90 17.68 -9.46 -1.48
C LYS A 90 17.12 -8.24 -0.76
N VAL A 91 17.72 -7.83 0.36
CA VAL A 91 17.30 -6.63 1.11
C VAL A 91 17.43 -5.36 0.26
N ALA A 92 18.53 -5.23 -0.48
CA ALA A 92 18.75 -4.10 -1.39
C ALA A 92 17.71 -4.06 -2.52
N LYS A 93 17.43 -5.21 -3.16
CA LYS A 93 16.38 -5.34 -4.18
C LYS A 93 15.01 -4.97 -3.62
N LEU A 94 14.69 -5.44 -2.41
CA LEU A 94 13.44 -5.10 -1.74
C LEU A 94 13.33 -3.59 -1.48
N ALA A 95 14.38 -2.98 -0.93
CA ALA A 95 14.41 -1.55 -0.64
C ALA A 95 14.28 -0.72 -1.91
N LEU A 96 15.09 -1.01 -2.95
CA LEU A 96 15.04 -0.30 -4.22
C LEU A 96 13.71 -0.48 -4.93
N GLY A 97 13.17 -1.70 -4.96
CA GLY A 97 11.86 -1.96 -5.55
C GLY A 97 10.74 -1.26 -4.78
N THR A 98 10.83 -1.19 -3.45
CA THR A 98 9.86 -0.46 -2.61
C THR A 98 9.95 1.03 -2.88
N ILE A 99 11.16 1.60 -2.93
CA ILE A 99 11.37 3.01 -3.26
C ILE A 99 10.85 3.30 -4.68
N ALA A 100 11.14 2.45 -5.66
CA ALA A 100 10.64 2.62 -7.03
C ALA A 100 9.12 2.52 -7.11
N CYS A 101 8.51 1.60 -6.36
CA CYS A 101 7.06 1.48 -6.26
C CYS A 101 6.46 2.74 -5.63
N VAL A 102 6.99 3.20 -4.48
CA VAL A 102 6.53 4.40 -3.79
C VAL A 102 6.75 5.67 -4.63
N ALA A 103 7.88 5.76 -5.34
CA ALA A 103 8.19 6.87 -6.22
C ALA A 103 7.35 6.88 -7.51
N GLY A 104 6.77 5.74 -7.90
CA GLY A 104 6.01 5.56 -9.12
C GLY A 104 6.89 5.46 -10.39
N PRO A 105 6.35 5.00 -11.51
CA PRO A 105 7.09 4.99 -12.77
C PRO A 105 7.36 6.43 -13.24
N THR A 106 8.63 6.78 -13.45
CA THR A 106 9.04 7.95 -14.25
C THR A 106 8.84 7.65 -15.74
N THR A 107 7.60 7.38 -16.16
CA THR A 107 7.29 7.36 -17.59
C THR A 107 7.24 8.79 -18.07
N GLY A 108 8.19 9.15 -18.94
CA GLY A 108 8.23 10.46 -19.58
C GLY A 108 6.95 10.74 -20.37
N ILE A 109 6.47 11.98 -20.23
CA ILE A 109 5.48 12.72 -21.04
C ILE A 109 4.01 12.29 -20.75
N GLU A 110 3.07 13.15 -20.31
CA GLU A 110 2.83 14.60 -20.49
C GLU A 110 2.68 15.41 -19.17
N PRO A 111 3.05 16.72 -19.19
CA PRO A 111 2.87 17.61 -18.04
C PRO A 111 1.40 18.06 -17.92
N GLY A 112 0.62 17.36 -17.08
CA GLY A 112 -0.77 17.79 -16.85
C GLY A 112 -1.57 17.06 -15.77
N SER A 113 -1.10 15.96 -15.20
CA SER A 113 -1.83 15.30 -14.10
C SER A 113 -0.85 14.65 -13.14
N ALA A 114 -0.76 15.19 -11.93
CA ALA A 114 0.08 14.72 -10.85
C ALA A 114 -0.20 13.25 -10.53
N ALA A 115 0.62 12.35 -11.06
CA ALA A 115 0.67 10.95 -10.65
C ALA A 115 1.47 10.91 -9.33
N GLY A 116 0.75 11.05 -8.22
CA GLY A 116 1.26 10.76 -6.89
C GLY A 116 1.57 9.27 -6.71
N PRO A 117 2.05 8.86 -5.51
CA PRO A 117 2.40 7.47 -5.20
C PRO A 117 1.27 6.50 -5.58
N PRO A 118 1.56 5.23 -5.93
CA PRO A 118 0.52 4.25 -6.23
C PRO A 118 -0.40 4.14 -5.03
N ARG A 119 -1.67 4.48 -5.24
CA ARG A 119 -2.70 4.43 -4.20
C ARG A 119 -2.99 2.98 -3.84
N ALA A 120 -3.34 2.71 -2.59
CA ALA A 120 -3.77 1.38 -2.13
C ALA A 120 -5.10 0.93 -2.77
N PHE A 121 -5.78 1.85 -3.45
CA PHE A 121 -7.01 1.64 -4.19
C PHE A 121 -7.05 2.55 -5.42
N SER A 122 -7.80 2.16 -6.45
CA SER A 122 -7.95 2.94 -7.67
C SER A 122 -9.40 2.99 -8.14
N LEU A 123 -9.79 4.12 -8.72
CA LEU A 123 -11.09 4.31 -9.36
C LEU A 123 -10.88 4.63 -10.84
N MET A 124 -11.33 3.72 -11.70
CA MET A 124 -11.28 3.89 -13.15
C MET A 124 -12.34 4.88 -13.61
N GLN A 125 -12.16 5.42 -14.82
CA GLN A 125 -13.22 6.16 -15.48
C GLN A 125 -14.39 5.21 -15.76
N ASN A 126 -15.62 5.65 -15.46
CA ASN A 126 -16.81 4.89 -15.80
C ASN A 126 -16.92 4.72 -17.32
N TYR A 127 -17.44 3.58 -17.79
CA TYR A 127 -17.64 3.33 -19.21
C TYR A 127 -19.03 2.73 -19.48
N PRO A 128 -19.80 3.29 -20.43
CA PRO A 128 -19.48 4.49 -21.22
C PRO A 128 -19.47 5.78 -20.39
N ASN A 129 -18.77 6.81 -20.87
CA ASN A 129 -18.85 8.19 -20.37
C ASN A 129 -18.56 9.17 -21.53
N PRO A 130 -19.53 9.99 -21.98
CA PRO A 130 -20.90 10.12 -21.47
C PRO A 130 -21.72 8.84 -21.61
N PHE A 131 -22.77 8.68 -20.80
CA PHE A 131 -23.64 7.50 -20.84
C PHE A 131 -25.13 7.86 -20.91
N ASN A 132 -25.93 6.97 -21.51
CA ASN A 132 -27.39 7.00 -21.49
C ASN A 132 -27.90 5.69 -20.89
N ALA A 133 -28.88 5.78 -20.00
CA ALA A 133 -29.52 4.68 -19.25
C ALA A 133 -28.62 3.84 -18.32
N GLY A 134 -27.30 3.76 -18.52
CA GLY A 134 -26.40 3.11 -17.57
C GLY A 134 -24.92 3.16 -17.89
N THR A 135 -24.09 3.00 -16.88
CA THR A 135 -22.63 2.96 -16.97
C THR A 135 -22.04 1.90 -16.05
N GLN A 136 -20.87 1.39 -16.39
CA GLN A 136 -20.09 0.48 -15.56
C GLN A 136 -19.00 1.26 -14.83
N ILE A 137 -18.94 1.07 -13.51
CA ILE A 137 -17.95 1.65 -12.62
C ILE A 137 -17.02 0.54 -12.17
N ARG A 138 -15.72 0.74 -12.38
CA ARG A 138 -14.67 -0.21 -11.97
C ARG A 138 -13.74 0.42 -10.95
N TYR A 139 -13.39 -0.36 -9.94
CA TYR A 139 -12.39 0.02 -8.94
C TYR A 139 -11.64 -1.20 -8.44
N GLN A 140 -10.45 -0.97 -7.88
CA GLN A 140 -9.58 -2.01 -7.33
C GLN A 140 -9.15 -1.63 -5.92
N LEU A 141 -9.09 -2.62 -5.04
CA LEU A 141 -8.56 -2.53 -3.68
C LEU A 141 -7.37 -3.50 -3.56
N LEU A 142 -6.18 -2.99 -3.20
CA LEU A 142 -5.00 -3.83 -2.99
C LEU A 142 -5.00 -4.50 -1.59
N ALA A 143 -5.79 -3.97 -0.66
CA ALA A 143 -6.02 -4.52 0.67
C ALA A 143 -7.50 -4.37 1.05
N GLY A 144 -8.00 -5.26 1.90
CA GLY A 144 -9.38 -5.15 2.41
C GLY A 144 -9.54 -3.96 3.35
N GLY A 145 -10.72 -3.34 3.36
CA GLY A 145 -10.99 -2.17 4.20
C GLY A 145 -12.41 -1.64 4.07
N ALA A 146 -12.71 -0.59 4.83
CA ALA A 146 -13.97 0.14 4.76
C ALA A 146 -14.05 0.98 3.47
N VAL A 147 -15.02 0.68 2.62
CA VAL A 147 -15.23 1.30 1.31
C VAL A 147 -16.52 2.12 1.29
N SER A 148 -16.47 3.30 0.68
CA SER A 148 -17.67 4.05 0.30
C SER A 148 -17.60 4.51 -1.16
N LEU A 149 -18.57 4.07 -1.98
CA LEU A 149 -18.72 4.51 -3.37
C LEU A 149 -20.01 5.31 -3.49
N LYS A 150 -19.88 6.60 -3.77
CA LYS A 150 -20.98 7.57 -3.71
C LYS A 150 -20.99 8.49 -4.92
N VAL A 151 -22.16 8.95 -5.32
CA VAL A 151 -22.36 9.90 -6.41
C VAL A 151 -22.88 11.23 -5.86
N TYR A 152 -22.34 12.34 -6.38
CA TYR A 152 -22.71 13.69 -5.99
C TYR A 152 -23.08 14.52 -7.22
N ASN A 153 -23.98 15.49 -7.04
CA ASN A 153 -24.24 16.52 -8.06
C ASN A 153 -23.20 17.66 -7.97
N THR A 154 -23.31 18.64 -8.87
CA THR A 154 -22.40 19.80 -8.92
C THR A 154 -22.47 20.71 -7.70
N SER A 155 -23.59 20.70 -6.96
CA SER A 155 -23.74 21.42 -5.69
C SER A 155 -23.11 20.68 -4.50
N GLY A 156 -22.51 19.51 -4.72
CA GLY A 156 -21.91 18.69 -3.66
C GLY A 156 -22.91 17.88 -2.83
N GLN A 157 -24.18 17.84 -3.23
CA GLN A 157 -25.18 16.98 -2.59
C GLN A 157 -24.96 15.53 -3.02
N GLN A 158 -24.90 14.61 -2.05
CA GLN A 158 -24.91 13.18 -2.32
C GLN A 158 -26.27 12.78 -2.89
N VAL A 159 -26.27 12.16 -4.07
CA VAL A 159 -27.49 11.73 -4.76
C VAL A 159 -27.66 10.21 -4.78
N ALA A 160 -26.56 9.45 -4.70
CA ALA A 160 -26.61 7.99 -4.64
C ALA A 160 -25.46 7.41 -3.81
N THR A 161 -25.73 6.30 -3.13
CA THR A 161 -24.76 5.44 -2.45
C THR A 161 -24.74 4.08 -3.15
N LEU A 162 -23.65 3.76 -3.83
CA LEU A 162 -23.49 2.51 -4.58
C LEU A 162 -22.85 1.42 -3.72
N VAL A 163 -21.95 1.79 -2.81
CA VAL A 163 -21.31 0.90 -1.84
C VAL A 163 -21.10 1.65 -0.53
N ASN A 164 -21.35 0.97 0.58
CA ASN A 164 -21.00 1.46 1.91
C ASN A 164 -20.77 0.28 2.86
N GLY A 165 -19.53 -0.12 3.08
CA GLY A 165 -19.21 -1.25 3.94
C GLY A 165 -17.79 -1.79 3.73
N PHE A 166 -17.47 -2.84 4.47
CA PHE A 166 -16.18 -3.52 4.34
C PHE A 166 -16.14 -4.39 3.07
N GLN A 167 -15.03 -4.35 2.35
CA GLN A 167 -14.77 -5.21 1.20
C GLN A 167 -13.35 -5.80 1.27
N PRO A 168 -13.15 -7.08 0.87
CA PRO A 168 -11.82 -7.67 0.77
C PRO A 168 -11.00 -7.05 -0.38
N ALA A 169 -9.71 -7.34 -0.42
CA ALA A 169 -8.88 -6.99 -1.57
C ALA A 169 -9.43 -7.64 -2.86
N GLY A 170 -9.40 -6.91 -3.97
CA GLY A 170 -9.93 -7.41 -5.24
C GLY A 170 -10.32 -6.31 -6.23
N GLU A 171 -10.82 -6.74 -7.38
CA GLU A 171 -11.40 -5.89 -8.41
C GLU A 171 -12.92 -5.96 -8.35
N TYR A 172 -13.57 -4.80 -8.53
CA TYR A 172 -15.00 -4.65 -8.42
C TYR A 172 -15.56 -3.94 -9.65
N GLN A 173 -16.72 -4.41 -10.10
CA GLN A 173 -17.49 -3.79 -11.17
C GLN A 173 -18.94 -3.60 -10.73
N ILE A 174 -19.45 -2.39 -10.87
CA ILE A 174 -20.81 -2.01 -10.45
C ILE A 174 -21.50 -1.28 -11.60
N GLY A 175 -22.71 -1.72 -11.94
CA GLY A 175 -23.59 -0.99 -12.86
C GLY A 175 -24.34 0.12 -12.13
N TRP A 176 -24.47 1.29 -12.77
CA TRP A 176 -25.31 2.37 -12.28
C TRP A 176 -26.14 2.98 -13.41
N GLU A 177 -27.44 3.10 -13.19
CA GLU A 177 -28.43 3.53 -14.19
C GLU A 177 -28.77 5.02 -14.12
N GLY A 178 -28.00 5.81 -13.37
CA GLY A 178 -28.31 7.24 -13.16
C GLY A 178 -29.49 7.47 -12.23
N LEU A 179 -29.77 6.53 -11.32
CA LEU A 179 -30.81 6.65 -10.30
C LEU A 179 -30.25 7.20 -8.98
N ASN A 180 -31.08 7.97 -8.26
CA ASN A 180 -30.78 8.40 -6.90
C ASN A 180 -31.09 7.29 -5.86
N ASP A 181 -30.81 7.55 -4.58
CA ASP A 181 -31.10 6.61 -3.47
C ASP A 181 -32.59 6.26 -3.30
N ARG A 182 -33.51 7.00 -3.95
CA ARG A 182 -34.96 6.74 -3.97
C ARG A 182 -35.40 5.97 -5.21
N GLY A 183 -34.48 5.61 -6.11
CA GLY A 183 -34.79 4.97 -7.39
C GLY A 183 -35.31 5.93 -8.47
N GLU A 184 -35.24 7.24 -8.25
CA GLU A 184 -35.69 8.24 -9.21
C GLU A 184 -34.57 8.58 -10.19
N GLY A 185 -34.92 8.72 -11.47
CA GLY A 185 -33.96 9.05 -12.51
C GLY A 185 -33.44 10.48 -12.39
N LEU A 186 -32.12 10.63 -12.37
CA LEU A 186 -31.46 11.93 -12.33
C LEU A 186 -31.55 12.67 -13.69
N PRO A 187 -31.48 14.01 -13.71
CA PRO A 187 -31.44 14.80 -14.95
C PRO A 187 -30.08 14.66 -15.66
N SER A 188 -30.05 14.93 -16.98
CA SER A 188 -28.81 15.05 -17.75
C SER A 188 -27.88 16.08 -17.11
N GLY A 189 -26.59 15.78 -17.05
CA GLY A 189 -25.62 16.69 -16.45
C GLY A 189 -24.34 16.01 -15.96
N MET A 190 -23.50 16.82 -15.32
CA MET A 190 -22.25 16.38 -14.72
C MET A 190 -22.49 15.89 -13.28
N TYR A 191 -21.89 14.75 -12.95
CA TYR A 191 -21.89 14.16 -11.62
C TYR A 191 -20.46 13.85 -11.19
N LEU A 192 -20.24 13.76 -9.88
CA LEU A 192 -18.97 13.36 -9.28
C LEU A 192 -19.13 11.97 -8.65
N LEU A 193 -18.36 11.01 -9.15
CA LEU A 193 -18.20 9.70 -8.56
C LEU A 193 -17.05 9.74 -7.56
N SER A 194 -17.29 9.24 -6.36
CA SER A 194 -16.33 9.25 -5.27
C SER A 194 -16.15 7.86 -4.70
N LEU A 195 -14.94 7.36 -4.72
CA LEU A 195 -14.52 6.18 -3.97
C LEU A 195 -13.70 6.60 -2.77
N GLY A 196 -14.11 6.19 -1.57
CA GLY A 196 -13.34 6.32 -0.34
C GLY A 196 -12.91 4.95 0.18
N TRP A 197 -11.70 4.87 0.72
CA TRP A 197 -11.12 3.67 1.35
C TRP A 197 -10.20 4.11 2.50
N GLU A 198 -10.44 3.62 3.71
CA GLU A 198 -9.64 3.92 4.93
C GLU A 198 -9.27 5.41 5.11
N GLY A 199 -10.25 6.30 4.90
CA GLY A 199 -10.07 7.76 5.06
C GLY A 199 -9.48 8.49 3.85
N GLU A 200 -8.90 7.77 2.88
CA GLU A 200 -8.51 8.34 1.59
C GLU A 200 -9.67 8.37 0.60
N ARG A 201 -9.61 9.28 -0.39
CA ARG A 201 -10.68 9.46 -1.39
C ARG A 201 -10.15 9.78 -2.79
N VAL A 202 -10.76 9.16 -3.80
CA VAL A 202 -10.56 9.46 -5.23
C VAL A 202 -11.88 9.85 -5.86
N VAL A 203 -11.85 10.89 -6.70
CA VAL A 203 -13.04 11.42 -7.38
C VAL A 203 -12.85 11.39 -8.89
N ARG A 204 -13.90 10.99 -9.62
CA ARG A 204 -14.00 11.03 -11.08
C ARG A 204 -15.24 11.81 -11.50
N LYS A 205 -15.17 12.51 -12.64
CA LYS A 205 -16.33 13.16 -13.25
C LYS A 205 -17.07 12.18 -14.13
N MET A 206 -18.39 12.23 -14.13
CA MET A 206 -19.27 11.46 -15.01
C MET A 206 -20.23 12.41 -15.73
N MET A 207 -20.67 12.05 -16.93
CA MET A 207 -21.64 12.79 -17.72
C MET A 207 -22.80 11.89 -18.11
N LEU A 208 -23.98 12.21 -17.58
CA LEU A 208 -25.24 11.53 -17.91
C LEU A 208 -25.95 12.29 -19.02
N LEU A 209 -26.36 11.57 -20.06
CA LEU A 209 -27.19 12.03 -21.17
C LEU A 209 -28.51 11.25 -21.13
N LYS A 210 -29.63 11.97 -21.03
CA LYS A 210 -30.97 11.49 -21.37
C LYS A 210 -31.39 12.07 -22.72
#